data_AF-A0AAD6XNT0-F1
#
_entry.id   AF-A0AAD6XNT0-F1
#
_cell.length_a   1.000
_cell.length_b   1.000
_cell.length_c   1.000
_cell.angle_alpha   90.00
_cell.angle_beta   90.00
_cell.angle_gamma   90.00
#
_symmetry.space_group_name_H-M   'P 1'
#
loop_
_entity.id
_entity.type
_entity.pdbx_description
1 polymer ?
#
loop_
_entity_poly.entity_id
_entity_poly.type
_entity_poly.pdbx_seq_one_letter_code
_entity_poly.pdbx_strand_id
1 'polypeptide(L)'
;MTTTPPVQEHSATSTVSTLGISDNSNGNTDDPAPTRTLRMAGGKYITFCESDIPDPPAVSYSKRIEDLLREWDDNRPDWNQTSPLKLNGIPVPLIYWPTIYKYWKGTQWQGVLVRSMSRTTIDEFWAEFSVPDKQGRLQHMKYTPILKQLAATRKADDARLADLARSELTEEQRTYRKGASRFVMTKNSMLAAHYRKLKGLNRDDSDSDEDE
;
A
#
# COMPACT_ATOMS: atom_id res chain seq x y z
N MET A 1 14.64 15.97 -64.99
CA MET A 1 14.91 14.71 -64.27
C MET A 1 13.75 14.48 -63.30
N THR A 2 13.04 13.37 -63.49
CA THR A 2 12.10 12.68 -62.56
C THR A 2 10.84 13.47 -62.13
N THR A 3 9.60 13.27 -62.59
CA THR A 3 8.74 12.11 -62.99
C THR A 3 8.19 11.26 -61.84
N THR A 4 6.87 11.35 -61.65
CA THR A 4 5.88 10.36 -61.12
C THR A 4 5.31 10.56 -59.70
N PRO A 5 3.98 10.28 -59.49
CA PRO A 5 3.09 11.01 -58.58
C PRO A 5 2.42 10.08 -57.50
N PRO A 6 1.13 10.24 -57.11
CA PRO A 6 0.68 10.17 -55.71
C PRO A 6 0.23 8.76 -55.24
N VAL A 7 0.24 8.51 -53.93
CA VAL A 7 -0.32 7.30 -53.32
C VAL A 7 -1.70 7.59 -52.72
N GLN A 8 -2.65 6.75 -53.13
CA GLN A 8 -4.08 6.76 -52.83
C GLN A 8 -4.43 6.55 -51.35
N GLU A 9 -5.53 7.20 -50.95
CA GLU A 9 -6.43 6.75 -49.89
C GLU A 9 -6.96 5.34 -50.17
N HIS A 10 -6.94 4.49 -49.13
CA HIS A 10 -8.01 3.53 -48.90
C HIS A 10 -8.30 3.48 -47.40
N SER A 11 -9.30 4.26 -46.98
CA SER A 11 -10.08 3.97 -45.79
C SER A 11 -10.89 2.71 -46.05
N ALA A 12 -10.76 1.71 -45.18
CA ALA A 12 -11.68 0.57 -45.12
C ALA A 12 -12.23 0.46 -43.69
N THR A 13 -13.39 1.07 -43.49
CA THR A 13 -14.33 0.71 -42.44
C THR A 13 -15.06 -0.55 -42.88
N SER A 14 -15.03 -1.61 -42.08
CA SER A 14 -15.97 -2.74 -42.15
C SER A 14 -16.00 -3.41 -40.79
N THR A 15 -16.98 -3.04 -39.96
CA THR A 15 -18.31 -3.67 -39.79
C THR A 15 -18.28 -4.83 -38.81
N VAL A 16 -18.81 -4.53 -37.63
CA VAL A 16 -19.42 -5.48 -36.70
C VAL A 16 -20.56 -6.22 -37.42
N SER A 17 -20.55 -7.55 -37.37
CA SER A 17 -21.72 -8.43 -37.56
C SER A 17 -21.42 -9.70 -36.76
N THR A 18 -22.01 -9.85 -35.56
CA THR A 18 -23.31 -10.48 -35.29
C THR A 18 -23.27 -12.01 -35.47
N LEU A 19 -23.23 -12.67 -34.31
CA LEU A 19 -23.88 -13.95 -33.94
C LEU A 19 -23.92 -15.05 -35.01
N GLY A 20 -22.96 -15.97 -34.90
CA GLY A 20 -23.15 -17.36 -35.30
C GLY A 20 -23.13 -18.24 -34.04
N ILE A 21 -24.30 -18.65 -33.58
CA ILE A 21 -24.43 -19.78 -32.64
C ILE A 21 -24.15 -21.02 -33.48
N SER A 22 -22.99 -21.63 -33.26
CA SER A 22 -22.74 -23.03 -33.62
C SER A 22 -22.64 -23.81 -32.34
N ASP A 23 -23.75 -24.45 -31.98
CA ASP A 23 -23.81 -25.50 -30.98
C ASP A 23 -23.09 -26.71 -31.57
N ASN A 24 -21.84 -26.90 -31.15
CA ASN A 24 -21.11 -28.13 -31.41
C ASN A 24 -20.48 -28.56 -30.09
N SER A 25 -21.26 -29.35 -29.35
CA SER A 25 -20.86 -30.06 -28.15
C SER A 25 -19.70 -31.00 -28.47
N ASN A 26 -18.47 -30.50 -28.32
CA ASN A 26 -17.28 -31.30 -28.11
C ASN A 26 -16.53 -30.69 -26.92
N GLY A 27 -16.61 -31.38 -25.78
CA GLY A 27 -15.87 -31.01 -24.58
C GLY A 27 -14.37 -31.04 -24.84
N ASN A 28 -13.78 -29.87 -24.92
CA ASN A 28 -12.35 -29.67 -24.69
C ASN A 28 -12.15 -28.24 -24.17
N THR A 29 -12.51 -28.02 -22.91
CA THR A 29 -12.19 -26.77 -22.19
C THR A 29 -10.74 -26.81 -21.76
N ASP A 30 -9.82 -26.65 -22.72
CA ASP A 30 -8.47 -26.16 -22.48
C ASP A 30 -8.49 -24.61 -22.46
N ASP A 31 -9.45 -24.02 -21.74
CA ASP A 31 -9.36 -22.59 -21.46
C ASP A 31 -8.20 -22.42 -20.47
N PRO A 32 -7.15 -21.64 -20.83
CA PRO A 32 -6.04 -21.43 -19.93
C PRO A 32 -6.57 -20.82 -18.64
N ALA A 33 -6.16 -21.42 -17.51
CA ALA A 33 -6.55 -20.93 -16.20
C ALA A 33 -6.31 -19.41 -16.11
N PRO A 34 -7.25 -18.63 -15.53
CA PRO A 34 -7.11 -17.18 -15.47
C PRO A 34 -5.81 -16.82 -14.74
N THR A 35 -4.95 -16.06 -15.43
CA THR A 35 -3.65 -15.62 -14.90
C THR A 35 -3.75 -14.18 -14.38
N ARG A 36 -2.91 -13.88 -13.39
CA ARG A 36 -2.72 -12.56 -12.79
C ARG A 36 -1.25 -12.17 -12.92
N THR A 37 -0.98 -10.88 -13.05
CA THR A 37 0.39 -10.35 -13.13
C THR A 37 0.65 -9.38 -11.99
N LEU A 38 1.68 -9.66 -11.20
CA LEU A 38 2.20 -8.77 -10.17
C LEU A 38 3.36 -7.95 -10.75
N ARG A 39 3.32 -6.63 -10.59
CA ARG A 39 4.43 -5.72 -10.91
C ARG A 39 5.21 -5.39 -9.65
N MET A 40 6.50 -5.71 -9.67
CA MET A 40 7.48 -5.48 -8.61
C MET A 40 8.36 -4.25 -8.91
N ALA A 41 9.19 -3.86 -7.95
CA ALA A 41 10.22 -2.84 -8.14
C ALA A 41 11.14 -3.17 -9.31
N GLY A 42 11.78 -2.14 -9.88
CA GLY A 42 12.73 -2.31 -11.00
C GLY A 42 12.11 -2.85 -12.29
N GLY A 43 10.78 -2.82 -12.43
CA GLY A 43 10.08 -3.28 -13.64
C GLY A 43 9.99 -4.80 -13.78
N LYS A 44 10.19 -5.53 -12.68
CA LYS A 44 10.02 -6.99 -12.67
C LYS A 44 8.54 -7.37 -12.64
N TYR A 45 8.17 -8.41 -13.37
CA TYR A 45 6.81 -8.94 -13.40
C TYR A 45 6.80 -10.42 -13.02
N ILE A 46 5.78 -10.84 -12.27
CA ILE A 46 5.49 -12.24 -11.97
C ILE A 46 4.09 -12.53 -12.47
N THR A 47 3.97 -13.44 -13.43
CA THR A 47 2.68 -13.99 -13.87
C THR A 47 2.42 -15.29 -13.12
N PHE A 48 1.22 -15.44 -12.55
CA PHE A 48 0.81 -16.59 -11.76
C PHE A 48 -0.69 -16.85 -11.91
N CYS A 49 -1.13 -18.08 -11.72
CA CYS A 49 -2.53 -18.47 -11.61
C CYS A 49 -2.85 -18.91 -10.17
N GLU A 50 -4.11 -19.25 -9.91
CA GLU A 50 -4.55 -19.61 -8.55
C GLU A 50 -3.81 -20.85 -8.01
N SER A 51 -3.48 -21.83 -8.87
CA SER A 51 -2.74 -23.03 -8.45
C SER A 51 -1.27 -22.78 -8.13
N ASP A 52 -0.72 -21.63 -8.52
CA ASP A 52 0.67 -21.26 -8.20
C ASP A 52 0.80 -20.65 -6.80
N ILE A 53 -0.32 -20.30 -6.15
CA ILE A 53 -0.34 -19.60 -4.87
C ILE A 53 -0.35 -20.63 -3.75
N PRO A 54 0.74 -20.75 -2.96
CA PRO A 54 0.75 -21.64 -1.82
C PRO A 54 -0.14 -21.08 -0.71
N ASP A 55 -0.55 -21.96 0.21
CA ASP A 55 -1.20 -21.54 1.44
C ASP A 55 -0.37 -20.44 2.15
N PRO A 56 -1.03 -19.39 2.71
CA PRO A 56 -0.34 -18.30 3.38
C PRO A 56 0.66 -18.81 4.44
N PRO A 57 1.96 -18.44 4.33
CA PRO A 57 2.94 -18.83 5.33
C PRO A 57 2.60 -18.27 6.72
N ALA A 58 2.68 -19.10 7.75
CA ALA A 58 2.50 -18.68 9.14
C ALA A 58 3.74 -17.93 9.64
N VAL A 59 3.80 -16.62 9.41
CA VAL A 59 4.95 -15.78 9.79
C VAL A 59 4.64 -14.80 10.92
N SER A 60 5.61 -14.66 11.84
CA SER A 60 5.56 -13.67 12.91
C SER A 60 6.88 -12.90 12.97
N TYR A 61 6.76 -11.57 12.97
CA TYR A 61 7.87 -10.62 13.10
C TYR A 61 7.89 -9.91 14.46
N SER A 62 7.02 -10.33 15.39
CA SER A 62 6.89 -9.72 16.72
C SER A 62 8.20 -9.63 17.51
N LYS A 63 9.14 -10.55 17.24
CA LYS A 63 10.49 -10.60 17.83
C LYS A 63 11.62 -10.31 16.83
N ARG A 64 11.29 -10.08 15.56
CA ARG A 64 12.22 -9.99 14.42
C ARG A 64 11.86 -8.78 13.57
N ILE A 65 11.82 -7.63 14.22
CA ILE A 65 11.40 -6.37 13.60
C ILE A 65 12.36 -5.96 12.48
N GLU A 66 13.65 -6.28 12.59
CA GLU A 66 14.62 -6.02 11.53
C GLU A 66 14.39 -6.89 10.29
N ASP A 67 14.05 -8.17 10.47
CA ASP A 67 13.67 -9.06 9.36
C ASP A 67 12.44 -8.53 8.63
N LEU A 68 11.49 -7.92 9.36
CA LEU A 68 10.31 -7.32 8.75
C LEU A 68 10.70 -6.27 7.71
N LEU A 69 11.68 -5.41 7.99
CA LEU A 69 12.11 -4.38 7.05
C LEU A 69 12.73 -4.99 5.79
N ARG A 70 13.61 -5.97 5.98
CA ARG A 70 14.32 -6.66 4.89
C ARG A 70 13.38 -7.47 4.00
N GLU A 71 12.20 -7.82 4.50
CA GLU A 71 11.21 -8.64 3.81
C GLU A 71 9.97 -7.84 3.33
N TRP A 72 9.86 -6.54 3.68
CA TRP A 72 8.63 -5.76 3.44
C TRP A 72 8.43 -5.32 1.99
N ASP A 73 9.42 -4.62 1.42
CA ASP A 73 9.30 -3.90 0.14
C ASP A 73 10.62 -3.96 -0.62
N ASP A 74 10.54 -4.34 -1.89
CA ASP A 74 11.67 -4.49 -2.81
C ASP A 74 12.18 -3.17 -3.42
N ASN A 75 11.50 -2.05 -3.17
CA ASN A 75 12.02 -0.72 -3.50
C ASN A 75 13.07 -0.22 -2.50
N ARG A 76 13.25 -0.92 -1.37
CA ARG A 76 14.17 -0.49 -0.33
C ARG A 76 15.59 -1.00 -0.57
N PRO A 77 16.62 -0.22 -0.20
CA PRO A 77 18.02 -0.65 -0.34
C PRO A 77 18.40 -1.82 0.59
N ASP A 78 17.65 -2.04 1.66
CA ASP A 78 17.83 -3.14 2.63
C ASP A 78 17.06 -4.42 2.26
N TRP A 79 16.34 -4.43 1.14
CA TRP A 79 15.70 -5.63 0.60
C TRP A 79 16.75 -6.68 0.24
N ASN A 80 16.69 -7.84 0.90
CA ASN A 80 17.70 -8.89 0.77
C ASN A 80 17.27 -10.02 -0.18
N GLN A 81 16.22 -9.81 -0.98
CA GLN A 81 15.64 -10.83 -1.86
C GLN A 81 15.20 -12.09 -1.11
N THR A 82 14.76 -11.96 0.14
CA THR A 82 14.18 -13.08 0.90
C THR A 82 12.71 -12.81 1.19
N SER A 83 11.91 -13.86 1.11
CA SER A 83 10.51 -13.82 1.52
C SER A 83 10.03 -15.23 1.84
N PRO A 84 9.15 -15.37 2.84
CA PRO A 84 8.41 -16.60 3.11
C PRO A 84 7.58 -17.05 1.91
N LEU A 85 7.07 -16.11 1.12
CA LEU A 85 6.28 -16.39 -0.08
C LEU A 85 7.17 -16.35 -1.31
N LYS A 86 7.10 -17.41 -2.11
CA LYS A 86 7.73 -17.48 -3.42
C LYS A 86 6.71 -17.90 -4.47
N LEU A 87 6.62 -17.14 -5.55
CA LEU A 87 5.83 -17.49 -6.74
C LEU A 87 6.82 -17.83 -7.86
N ASN A 88 6.71 -19.01 -8.47
CA ASN A 88 7.64 -19.49 -9.50
C ASN A 88 9.12 -19.40 -9.07
N GLY A 89 9.40 -19.70 -7.79
CA GLY A 89 10.73 -19.59 -7.20
C GLY A 89 11.20 -18.16 -6.88
N ILE A 90 10.41 -17.14 -7.24
CA ILE A 90 10.74 -15.73 -7.01
C ILE A 90 10.18 -15.26 -5.66
N PRO A 91 11.02 -14.75 -4.74
CA PRO A 91 10.58 -14.16 -3.48
C PRO A 91 9.66 -12.95 -3.69
N VAL A 92 8.53 -12.94 -2.99
CA VAL A 92 7.53 -11.87 -3.05
C VAL A 92 7.50 -11.08 -1.73
N PRO A 93 7.91 -9.79 -1.72
CA PRO A 93 7.85 -8.94 -0.54
C PRO A 93 6.45 -8.84 0.10
N LEU A 94 6.39 -8.63 1.41
CA LEU A 94 5.13 -8.59 2.17
C LEU A 94 4.14 -7.53 1.68
N ILE A 95 4.63 -6.41 1.13
CA ILE A 95 3.78 -5.33 0.61
C ILE A 95 2.83 -5.81 -0.51
N TYR A 96 3.17 -6.88 -1.21
CA TYR A 96 2.38 -7.42 -2.31
C TYR A 96 1.40 -8.53 -1.91
N TRP A 97 1.48 -9.03 -0.68
CA TRP A 97 0.62 -10.12 -0.21
C TRP A 97 -0.89 -9.80 -0.26
N PRO A 98 -1.36 -8.56 0.04
CA PRO A 98 -2.77 -8.19 -0.14
C PRO A 98 -3.28 -8.37 -1.58
N THR A 99 -2.41 -8.24 -2.58
CA THR A 99 -2.75 -8.40 -4.00
C THR A 99 -2.86 -9.86 -4.41
N ILE A 100 -2.10 -10.73 -3.74
CA ILE A 100 -2.04 -12.17 -4.02
C ILE A 100 -3.20 -12.88 -3.34
N TYR A 101 -3.36 -12.64 -2.03
CA TYR A 101 -4.30 -13.33 -1.17
C TYR A 101 -5.59 -12.51 -0.98
N LYS A 102 -6.71 -13.05 -1.47
CA LYS A 102 -8.03 -12.41 -1.42
C LYS A 102 -8.49 -12.03 0.01
N TYR A 103 -8.12 -12.83 1.01
CA TYR A 103 -8.53 -12.65 2.40
C TYR A 103 -7.36 -12.31 3.33
N TRP A 104 -6.32 -11.67 2.80
CA TRP A 104 -5.19 -11.23 3.61
C TRP A 104 -5.62 -10.16 4.60
N LYS A 105 -5.80 -10.55 5.85
CA LYS A 105 -5.97 -9.64 6.98
C LYS A 105 -4.62 -9.17 7.49
N GLY A 106 -3.72 -8.79 6.58
CA GLY A 106 -2.33 -8.46 6.87
C GLY A 106 -2.15 -7.69 8.16
N THR A 107 -1.03 -7.91 8.84
CA THR A 107 -0.82 -7.31 10.15
C THR A 107 -0.59 -5.81 9.98
N GLN A 108 -1.67 -5.01 10.01
CA GLN A 108 -1.69 -3.55 9.84
C GLN A 108 -0.60 -2.84 10.64
N TRP A 109 -0.27 -3.37 11.82
CA TRP A 109 0.80 -2.86 12.66
C TRP A 109 2.19 -2.90 12.01
N GLN A 110 2.46 -3.85 11.12
CA GLN A 110 3.71 -3.95 10.38
C GLN A 110 3.87 -2.75 9.45
N GLY A 111 2.82 -2.41 8.70
CA GLY A 111 2.84 -1.25 7.79
C GLY A 111 3.06 0.06 8.56
N VAL A 112 2.45 0.20 9.73
CA VAL A 112 2.71 1.32 10.65
C VAL A 112 4.18 1.38 11.06
N LEU A 113 4.75 0.25 11.47
CA LEU A 113 6.12 0.18 11.97
C LEU A 113 7.13 0.47 10.85
N VAL A 114 6.96 -0.16 9.69
CA VAL A 114 7.81 0.06 8.51
C VAL A 114 7.74 1.51 8.06
N ARG A 115 6.55 2.13 8.04
CA ARG A 115 6.42 3.55 7.70
C ARG A 115 7.18 4.46 8.66
N SER A 116 7.15 4.16 9.96
CA SER A 116 7.94 4.91 10.94
C SER A 116 9.44 4.75 10.67
N MET A 117 9.88 3.52 10.41
CA MET A 117 11.28 3.19 10.12
C MET A 117 11.76 3.74 8.78
N SER A 118 10.88 3.92 7.79
CA SER A 118 11.24 4.54 6.50
C SER A 118 11.55 6.04 6.61
N ARG A 119 11.18 6.69 7.74
CA ARG A 119 11.42 8.12 7.96
C ARG A 119 12.78 8.41 8.61
N THR A 120 13.47 7.37 9.10
CA THR A 120 14.73 7.47 9.82
C THR A 120 15.68 6.38 9.35
N THR A 121 16.92 6.39 9.83
CA THR A 121 17.78 5.20 9.76
C THR A 121 17.35 4.15 10.80
N ILE A 122 17.83 2.91 10.66
CA ILE A 122 17.59 1.84 11.65
C ILE A 122 18.23 2.22 13.00
N ASP A 123 19.42 2.81 12.98
CA ASP A 123 20.12 3.23 14.20
C ASP A 123 19.38 4.36 14.93
N GLU A 124 18.91 5.37 14.19
CA GLU A 124 18.08 6.45 14.76
C GLU A 124 16.75 5.92 15.29
N PHE A 125 16.13 4.99 14.57
CA PHE A 125 14.90 4.34 15.02
C PHE A 125 15.14 3.63 16.37
N TRP A 126 16.19 2.82 16.48
CA TRP A 126 16.48 2.12 17.72
C TRP A 126 16.99 3.03 18.82
N ALA A 127 17.63 4.16 18.50
CA ALA A 127 17.94 5.19 19.49
C ALA A 127 16.66 5.77 20.13
N GLU A 128 15.60 5.97 19.35
CA GLU A 128 14.29 6.42 19.86
C GLU A 128 13.53 5.32 20.62
N PHE A 129 13.60 4.08 20.13
CA PHE A 129 12.78 2.97 20.63
C PHE A 129 13.57 1.93 21.42
N SER A 130 14.57 2.38 22.20
CA SER A 130 15.28 1.55 23.17
C SER A 130 15.09 2.05 24.59
N VAL A 131 15.01 1.12 25.53
CA VAL A 131 14.88 1.39 26.97
C VAL A 131 15.98 0.66 27.73
N PRO A 132 16.55 1.26 28.80
CA PRO A 132 17.55 0.56 29.61
C PRO A 132 16.93 -0.66 30.30
N ASP A 133 17.64 -1.78 30.26
CA ASP A 133 17.33 -2.97 31.04
C ASP A 133 17.69 -2.77 32.53
N LYS A 134 17.51 -3.82 33.35
CA LYS A 134 17.82 -3.78 34.79
C LYS A 134 19.31 -3.55 35.08
N GLN A 135 20.17 -3.75 34.09
CA GLN A 135 21.62 -3.61 34.15
C GLN A 135 22.10 -2.31 33.46
N GLY A 136 21.18 -1.45 33.01
CA GLY A 136 21.48 -0.18 32.35
C GLY A 136 21.86 -0.32 30.88
N ARG A 137 21.71 -1.49 30.26
CA ARG A 137 21.97 -1.70 28.83
C ARG A 137 20.74 -1.33 28.02
N LEU A 138 20.90 -0.59 26.93
CA LEU A 138 19.79 -0.27 26.05
C LEU A 138 19.26 -1.54 25.38
N GLN A 139 17.97 -1.77 25.52
CA GLN A 139 17.25 -2.82 24.84
C GLN A 139 16.11 -2.25 24.00
N HIS A 140 16.05 -2.72 22.75
CA HIS A 140 14.98 -2.48 21.80
C HIS A 140 13.61 -2.78 22.42
N MET A 141 12.68 -1.84 22.29
CA MET A 141 11.31 -2.01 22.70
C MET A 141 10.64 -3.11 21.86
N LYS A 142 9.68 -3.82 22.47
CA LYS A 142 8.79 -4.71 21.71
C LYS A 142 7.88 -3.87 20.81
N TYR A 143 7.36 -4.48 19.74
CA TYR A 143 6.51 -3.77 18.78
C TYR A 143 5.29 -3.09 19.43
N THR A 144 4.63 -3.72 20.40
CA THR A 144 3.44 -3.13 21.05
C THR A 144 3.71 -1.79 21.75
N PRO A 145 4.73 -1.66 22.63
CA PRO A 145 5.17 -0.37 23.15
C PRO A 145 5.48 0.68 22.06
N ILE A 146 6.17 0.28 20.99
CA ILE A 146 6.50 1.18 19.88
C ILE A 146 5.22 1.72 19.23
N LEU A 147 4.27 0.84 18.90
CA LEU A 147 3.00 1.24 18.32
C LEU A 147 2.23 2.22 19.20
N LYS A 148 2.24 2.01 20.53
CA LYS A 148 1.60 2.92 21.49
C LYS A 148 2.24 4.30 21.47
N GLN A 149 3.57 4.36 21.45
CA GLN A 149 4.30 5.62 21.35
C GLN A 149 4.01 6.33 20.03
N LEU A 150 4.05 5.61 18.90
CA LEU A 150 3.71 6.15 17.58
C LEU A 150 2.28 6.68 17.51
N ALA A 151 1.32 5.97 18.13
CA ALA A 151 -0.07 6.42 18.21
C ALA A 151 -0.21 7.68 19.08
N ALA A 152 0.50 7.75 20.21
CA ALA A 152 0.52 8.94 21.07
C ALA A 152 1.11 10.16 20.34
N THR A 153 2.24 9.99 19.65
CA THR A 153 2.86 11.05 18.84
C THR A 153 1.91 11.54 17.74
N ARG A 154 1.26 10.61 17.00
CA ARG A 154 0.25 10.98 16.00
C ARG A 154 -0.90 11.78 16.59
N LYS A 155 -1.43 11.35 17.73
CA LYS A 155 -2.52 12.04 18.41
C LYS A 155 -2.11 13.46 18.83
N ALA A 156 -0.89 13.64 19.32
CA ALA A 156 -0.36 14.95 19.69
C ALA A 156 -0.18 15.86 18.46
N ASP A 157 0.39 15.33 17.37
CA ASP A 157 0.53 16.05 16.10
C ASP A 157 -0.83 16.48 15.52
N ASP A 158 -1.80 15.57 15.51
CA ASP A 158 -3.15 15.83 15.02
C ASP A 158 -3.85 16.87 15.88
N ALA A 159 -3.68 16.83 17.21
CA ALA A 159 -4.21 17.88 18.08
C ALA A 159 -3.62 19.25 17.73
N ARG A 160 -2.28 19.34 17.61
CA ARG A 160 -1.59 20.59 17.26
C ARG A 160 -2.05 21.16 15.91
N LEU A 161 -2.18 20.31 14.89
CA LEU A 161 -2.65 20.75 13.57
C LEU A 161 -4.14 21.07 13.55
N ALA A 162 -4.95 20.36 14.32
CA ALA A 162 -6.36 20.70 14.48
C ALA A 162 -6.52 22.08 15.13
N ASP A 163 -5.71 22.42 16.12
CA ASP A 163 -5.74 23.74 16.75
C ASP A 163 -5.33 24.84 15.77
N LEU A 164 -4.29 24.61 14.96
CA LEU A 164 -3.94 25.52 13.86
C LEU A 164 -5.07 25.65 12.84
N ALA A 165 -5.72 24.54 12.48
CA ALA A 165 -6.86 24.56 11.57
C ALA A 165 -8.03 25.37 12.14
N ARG A 166 -8.27 25.28 13.46
CA ARG A 166 -9.32 26.07 14.13
C ARG A 166 -9.00 27.55 14.21
N SER A 167 -7.72 27.92 14.34
CA SER A 167 -7.31 29.34 14.41
C SER A 167 -7.20 29.99 13.04
N GLU A 168 -6.76 29.26 12.01
CA GLU A 168 -6.45 29.83 10.70
C GLU A 168 -7.57 29.70 9.66
N LEU A 169 -8.41 28.67 9.77
CA LEU A 169 -9.46 28.39 8.79
C LEU A 169 -10.82 28.88 9.27
N THR A 170 -11.63 29.38 8.34
CA THR A 170 -13.03 29.70 8.62
C THR A 170 -13.86 28.43 8.82
N GLU A 171 -15.07 28.58 9.34
CA GLU A 171 -15.97 27.43 9.53
C GLU A 171 -16.36 26.78 8.19
N GLU A 172 -16.58 27.58 7.15
CA GLU A 172 -16.92 27.08 5.81
C GLU A 172 -15.79 26.24 5.20
N GLN A 173 -14.54 26.62 5.48
CA GLN A 173 -13.35 25.88 5.06
C GLN A 173 -13.22 24.56 5.82
N ARG A 174 -13.73 24.47 7.05
CA ARG A 174 -13.72 23.25 7.87
C ARG A 174 -14.98 22.39 7.64
N THR A 175 -15.52 22.35 6.43
CA THR A 175 -16.68 21.52 6.10
C THR A 175 -16.36 20.36 5.18
N TYR A 176 -17.13 19.28 5.31
CA TYR A 176 -17.18 18.18 4.35
C TYR A 176 -18.62 17.88 3.95
N ARG A 177 -18.78 17.18 2.82
CA ARG A 177 -20.08 16.78 2.30
C ARG A 177 -20.29 15.29 2.58
N LYS A 178 -21.45 14.94 3.17
CA LYS A 178 -21.91 13.56 3.30
C LYS A 178 -23.33 13.50 2.72
N GLY A 179 -23.47 12.92 1.53
CA GLY A 179 -24.71 12.95 0.76
C GLY A 179 -25.10 14.36 0.32
N ALA A 180 -26.33 14.79 0.65
CA ALA A 180 -26.83 16.13 0.32
C ALA A 180 -26.43 17.21 1.35
N SER A 181 -25.94 16.82 2.53
CA SER A 181 -25.71 17.74 3.65
C SER A 181 -24.23 18.10 3.81
N ARG A 182 -23.98 19.30 4.36
CA ARG A 182 -22.65 19.77 4.77
C ARG A 182 -22.52 19.66 6.28
N PHE A 183 -21.36 19.18 6.73
CA PHE A 183 -21.03 19.00 8.14
C PHE A 183 -19.72 19.73 8.44
N VAL A 184 -19.63 20.33 9.62
CA VAL A 184 -18.38 20.92 10.13
C VAL A 184 -17.51 19.81 10.73
N MET A 185 -16.22 19.82 10.38
CA MET A 185 -15.24 18.89 10.93
C MET A 185 -14.94 19.24 12.39
N THR A 186 -15.20 18.30 13.29
CA THR A 186 -14.96 18.49 14.73
C THR A 186 -13.80 17.65 15.26
N LYS A 187 -13.61 16.43 14.73
CA LYS A 187 -12.55 15.49 15.13
C LYS A 187 -11.16 16.06 14.79
N ASN A 188 -10.21 15.95 15.73
CA ASN A 188 -8.83 16.43 15.55
C ASN A 188 -8.13 15.79 14.35
N SER A 189 -8.26 14.47 14.17
CA SER A 189 -7.66 13.75 13.04
C SER A 189 -8.17 14.26 11.68
N MET A 190 -9.49 14.47 11.56
CA MET A 190 -10.10 15.02 10.33
C MET A 190 -9.63 16.44 10.05
N LEU A 191 -9.63 17.31 11.07
CA LEU A 191 -9.14 18.68 10.94
C LEU A 191 -7.67 18.73 10.55
N ALA A 192 -6.84 17.90 11.18
CA ALA A 192 -5.41 17.80 10.87
C ALA A 192 -5.17 17.30 9.44
N ALA A 193 -5.89 16.26 9.00
CA ALA A 193 -5.82 15.74 7.63
C ALA A 193 -6.26 16.81 6.60
N HIS A 194 -7.36 17.52 6.87
CA HIS A 194 -7.85 18.59 6.01
C HIS A 194 -6.86 19.75 5.92
N TYR A 195 -6.32 20.18 7.07
CA TYR A 195 -5.35 21.25 7.16
C TYR A 195 -4.05 20.92 6.40
N ARG A 196 -3.57 19.68 6.55
CA ARG A 196 -2.43 19.18 5.77
C ARG A 196 -2.65 19.28 4.28
N LYS A 197 -3.80 18.81 3.80
CA LYS A 197 -4.19 18.86 2.39
C LYS A 197 -4.24 20.29 1.86
N LEU A 198 -4.85 21.20 2.62
CA LEU A 198 -4.99 22.61 2.22
C LEU A 198 -3.63 23.33 2.14
N LYS A 199 -2.75 23.06 3.10
CA LYS A 199 -1.42 23.69 3.19
C LYS A 199 -0.34 23.00 2.34
N GLY A 200 -0.70 21.95 1.59
CA GLY A 200 0.27 21.15 0.84
C GLY A 200 1.27 20.40 1.72
N LEU A 201 0.96 20.22 3.00
CA LEU A 201 1.76 19.44 3.94
C LEU A 201 1.44 17.97 3.71
N ASN A 202 1.97 17.39 2.64
CA ASN A 202 1.67 16.02 2.30
C ASN A 202 2.14 15.10 3.43
N ARG A 203 1.20 14.42 4.07
CA ARG A 203 1.48 13.28 4.93
C ARG A 203 0.94 12.12 4.10
N ASP A 204 1.78 11.16 3.70
CA ASP A 204 1.38 9.95 2.95
C ASP A 204 0.38 9.06 3.71
N ASP A 205 -0.34 9.59 4.69
CA ASP A 205 -1.29 8.93 5.56
C ASP A 205 -2.70 9.09 4.96
N SER A 206 -2.93 8.41 3.83
CA SER A 206 -4.28 8.02 3.42
C SER A 206 -4.65 6.75 4.19
N ASP A 207 -4.95 6.90 5.48
CA ASP A 207 -5.76 5.93 6.22
C ASP A 207 -6.83 6.75 6.94
N SER A 208 -7.95 6.93 6.25
CA SER A 208 -9.18 7.35 6.91
C SER A 208 -9.71 6.12 7.62
N ASP A 209 -9.44 6.02 8.92
CA ASP A 209 -10.24 5.19 9.82
C ASP A 209 -11.65 5.81 9.85
N GLU A 210 -12.43 5.57 8.80
CA GLU A 210 -13.89 5.61 8.87
C GLU A 210 -14.36 4.35 9.61
N ASP A 211 -14.16 4.35 10.92
CA ASP A 211 -14.99 3.54 11.81
C ASP A 211 -16.21 4.39 12.22
N GLU A 212 -17.37 3.87 11.83
CA GLU A 212 -18.78 4.21 12.16
C GLU A 212 -19.04 5.29 13.22
#